data_AF-A0A6A5YEJ4-F1
#
_entry.id   AF-A0A6A5YEJ4-F1
#
_cell.length_a   1.000
_cell.length_b   1.000
_cell.length_c   1.000
_cell.angle_alpha   90.00
_cell.angle_beta   90.00
_cell.angle_gamma   90.00
#
_symmetry.space_group_name_H-M   'P 1'
#
loop_
_entity.id
_entity.type
_entity.pdbx_description
1 polymer ?
#
loop_
_entity_poly.entity_id
_entity_poly.type
_entity_poly.pdbx_seq_one_letter_code
_entity_poly.pdbx_strand_id
1 'polypeptide(L)' 'APSPTPIKKVSADGSYAGANGYTCLGSFSGSCCSQYGWCGLTTDHCGNGCNPAFGSC' A
#
# COMPACT_ATOMS: atom_id res chain seq x y z
N ALA A 1 -10.31 -13.69 16.05
CA ALA A 1 -11.08 -12.64 15.36
C ALA A 1 -10.13 -11.92 14.41
N PRO A 2 -10.49 -11.67 13.14
CA PRO A 2 -9.68 -10.77 12.34
C PRO A 2 -9.76 -9.39 13.02
N SER A 3 -8.63 -8.89 13.50
CA SER A 3 -8.54 -7.54 14.07
C SER A 3 -9.16 -6.55 13.08
N PRO A 4 -9.91 -5.53 13.53
CA PRO A 4 -10.35 -4.47 12.64
C PRO A 4 -9.10 -3.80 12.11
N THR A 5 -8.66 -4.20 10.92
CA THR A 5 -7.61 -3.50 10.19
C THR A 5 -8.08 -2.06 10.09
N PRO A 6 -7.28 -1.05 10.50
CA PRO A 6 -7.71 0.32 10.38
C PRO A 6 -8.11 0.54 8.93
N ILE A 7 -9.28 1.16 8.74
CA ILE A 7 -9.92 1.36 7.44
C ILE A 7 -9.01 2.30 6.65
N LYS A 8 -8.00 1.75 5.99
CA LYS A 8 -6.99 2.54 5.32
C LYS A 8 -7.60 3.07 4.01
N LYS A 9 -7.63 4.40 3.83
CA LYS A 9 -8.14 5.02 2.60
C LYS A 9 -7.23 4.66 1.43
N VAL A 10 -7.80 4.33 0.28
CA VAL A 10 -6.99 4.13 -0.94
C VAL A 10 -6.29 5.44 -1.31
N SER A 11 -4.97 5.38 -1.47
CA SER A 11 -4.22 6.50 -2.04
C SER A 11 -4.42 6.50 -3.54
N ALA A 12 -5.22 7.43 -4.07
CA ALA A 12 -5.51 7.52 -5.51
C ALA A 12 -4.26 7.90 -6.32
N ASP A 13 -3.40 8.75 -5.74
CA ASP A 13 -2.19 9.30 -6.37
C ASP A 13 -0.97 8.37 -6.22
N GLY A 14 -1.12 7.26 -5.50
CA GLY A 14 -0.05 6.30 -5.25
C GLY A 14 1.06 6.79 -4.31
N SER A 15 0.85 7.91 -3.63
CA SER A 15 1.79 8.50 -2.68
C SER A 15 1.31 8.31 -1.24
N TYR A 16 2.22 8.29 -0.27
CA TYR A 16 1.89 8.29 1.16
C TYR A 16 1.12 7.06 1.70
N ALA A 17 1.23 5.89 1.06
CA ALA A 17 0.68 4.68 1.63
C ALA A 17 1.36 4.35 2.97
N GLY A 18 0.54 4.21 4.01
CA GLY A 18 1.00 4.11 5.39
C GLY A 18 1.09 5.42 6.17
N ALA A 19 1.15 6.57 5.50
CA ALA A 19 0.97 7.85 6.16
C ALA A 19 -0.53 8.12 6.34
N ASN A 20 -0.95 8.70 7.47
CA ASN A 20 -2.35 9.14 7.72
C ASN A 20 -3.45 8.08 7.45
N GLY A 21 -3.10 6.79 7.47
CA GLY A 21 -4.04 5.72 7.19
C GLY A 21 -4.34 5.52 5.71
N TYR A 22 -3.42 5.78 4.78
CA TYR A 22 -3.62 5.42 3.37
C TYR A 22 -3.10 4.01 3.02
N THR A 23 -3.64 3.38 1.98
CA THR A 23 -3.26 2.06 1.44
C THR A 23 -3.17 2.07 -0.08
N CYS A 24 -2.36 1.17 -0.62
CA CYS A 24 -2.25 0.87 -2.04
C CYS A 24 -3.26 -0.18 -2.49
N LEU A 25 -3.83 -0.96 -1.57
CA LEU A 25 -4.82 -2.00 -1.88
C LEU A 25 -6.06 -1.39 -2.56
N GLY A 26 -6.19 -1.60 -3.87
CA GLY A 26 -7.29 -1.05 -4.68
C GLY A 26 -6.97 0.31 -5.31
N SER A 27 -5.73 0.77 -5.26
CA SER A 27 -5.29 1.95 -5.99
C SER A 27 -5.05 1.65 -7.47
N PHE A 28 -5.40 2.59 -8.34
CA PHE A 28 -5.16 2.49 -9.78
C PHE A 28 -3.66 2.61 -10.13
N SER A 29 -2.88 3.29 -9.30
CA SER A 29 -1.42 3.40 -9.45
C SER A 29 -0.70 2.10 -9.08
N GLY A 30 -1.31 1.28 -8.22
CA GLY A 30 -0.87 -0.08 -7.95
C GLY A 30 -1.22 -0.61 -6.58
N SER A 31 -1.35 -1.92 -6.49
CA SER A 31 -1.72 -2.64 -5.27
C SER A 31 -0.58 -2.72 -4.25
N CYS A 32 0.68 -2.67 -4.70
CA CYS A 32 1.83 -2.94 -3.84
C CYS A 32 2.32 -1.66 -3.19
N CYS A 33 2.69 -1.73 -1.92
CA CYS A 33 3.23 -0.60 -1.17
C CYS A 33 4.73 -0.83 -0.98
N SER A 34 5.59 0.01 -1.53
CA SER A 34 7.02 0.00 -1.20
C SER A 34 7.24 0.38 0.27
N GLN A 35 8.40 0.00 0.83
CA GLN A 35 8.84 0.34 2.19
C GLN A 35 8.91 1.85 2.43
N TYR A 36 9.03 2.64 1.36
CA TYR A 36 9.06 4.10 1.39
C TYR A 36 7.65 4.73 1.38
N GLY A 37 6.57 3.93 1.38
CA GLY A 37 5.19 4.42 1.38
C GLY A 37 4.68 4.85 0.00
N TRP A 38 5.21 4.24 -1.06
CA TRP A 38 4.81 4.50 -2.45
C TRP A 38 4.05 3.31 -3.02
N CYS A 39 2.94 3.57 -3.70
CA CYS A 39 2.16 2.56 -4.38
C CYS A 39 2.66 2.35 -5.80
N GLY A 40 2.78 1.09 -6.19
CA GLY A 40 3.11 0.71 -7.55
C GLY A 40 2.76 -0.76 -7.83
N LEU A 41 3.02 -1.18 -9.07
CA LEU A 41 2.85 -2.56 -9.52
C LEU A 41 4.17 -3.18 -9.97
N THR A 42 5.26 -2.41 -9.97
CA THR A 42 6.57 -2.93 -10.39
C THR A 42 7.20 -3.76 -9.28
N THR A 43 8.13 -4.63 -9.67
CA THR A 43 8.87 -5.49 -8.74
C THR A 43 9.62 -4.70 -7.67
N ASP A 44 10.00 -3.44 -7.91
CA ASP A 44 10.59 -2.57 -6.86
C ASP A 44 9.58 -2.19 -5.77
N HIS A 45 8.29 -2.15 -6.09
CA HIS A 45 7.19 -1.85 -5.16
C HIS A 45 6.60 -3.12 -4.54
N CYS A 46 6.51 -4.21 -5.31
CA CYS A 46 5.94 -5.50 -4.88
C CYS A 46 6.98 -6.50 -4.35
N GLY A 47 8.26 -6.27 -4.63
CA GLY A 47 9.35 -7.19 -4.32
C GLY A 47 9.97 -6.90 -2.95
N ASN A 48 11.31 -6.89 -2.90
CA ASN A 48 12.01 -6.84 -1.62
C ASN A 48 11.88 -5.44 -0.98
N GLY A 49 11.09 -5.36 0.09
CA GLY A 49 10.72 -4.10 0.71
C GLY A 49 9.25 -3.73 0.51
N CYS A 50 8.43 -4.58 -0.11
CA CYS A 50 6.98 -4.37 -0.10
C CYS A 50 6.43 -4.47 1.33
N ASN A 51 5.50 -3.57 1.67
CA ASN A 51 4.84 -3.47 2.95
C ASN A 51 3.43 -4.09 2.86
N PRO A 52 3.25 -5.35 3.31
CA PRO A 52 1.99 -6.07 3.19
C PRO A 52 0.89 -5.51 4.10
N ALA A 53 1.24 -4.62 5.05
CA ALA A 53 0.25 -3.96 5.88
C ALA A 53 -0.55 -2.90 5.10
N PHE A 54 0.03 -2.31 4.06
CA PHE A 54 -0.54 -1.19 3.29
C PHE A 54 -0.61 -1.46 1.79
N GLY A 55 -0.29 -2.67 1.35
CA GLY A 55 -0.33 -3.08 -0.05
C GLY A 55 -0.45 -4.59 -0.17
N SER A 56 -0.66 -5.06 -1.40
CA SER A 56 -0.58 -6.47 -1.74
C SER A 56 0.85 -6.78 -2.17
N CYS A 57 1.58 -7.45 -1.27
CA CYS A 57 2.76 -8.25 -1.58
C CYS A 57 2.29 -9.71 -1.53
#